data_AF-A0A497MBD3-F1
#
_entry.id   AF-A0A497MBD3-F1
#
_cell.length_a   1.000
_cell.length_b   1.000
_cell.length_c   1.000
_cell.angle_alpha   90.00
_cell.angle_beta   90.00
_cell.angle_gamma   90.00
#
_symmetry.space_group_name_H-M   'P 1'
#
loop_
_entity.id
_entity.type
_entity.pdbx_description
1 polymer ?
#
loop_
_entity_poly.entity_id
_entity_poly.type
_entity_poly.pdbx_seq_one_letter_code
_entity_poly.pdbx_strand_id
1 'polypeptide(L)'
;MDKLKIAFYWAASCGGCEIAVLDINEKILDVVEKAEIVFWPVAIDTKYKDVEAMPDKSIDVCFFNGAIRTSENEYMAKLLRRKSKILIAFGSCSNDGCVVGLANLWDRDTIFRRLYIETPSTKNPEGVLPKTKVSVEEGELTLPEFYDTVKTLDQVVEVDYYLSGCPPPIPCIISAFNAILSGNLPPKGSSFLPDKSVCDECPRIKKDRKITEIRRIYEIEDDFETCFWDQGVVCMGPATRAGCEAQCIKAKIPCTGCGGPGPGVKDQGAAMMSAVASIAPNKEVLDEIVDPIGTFYKYSLARSILRRRVLKKDE
;
A
#
# COMPACT_ATOMS: atom_id res chain seq x y z
N MET A 1 -35.37 -4.40 -3.47
CA MET A 1 -34.35 -3.36 -3.25
C MET A 1 -33.31 -3.54 -4.31
N ASP A 2 -32.90 -2.46 -4.98
CA ASP A 2 -31.81 -2.54 -5.95
C ASP A 2 -30.51 -2.87 -5.21
N LYS A 3 -29.75 -3.83 -5.75
CA LYS A 3 -28.45 -4.21 -5.19
C LYS A 3 -27.47 -3.04 -5.34
N LEU A 4 -26.59 -2.86 -4.34
CA LEU A 4 -25.53 -1.85 -4.45
C LEU A 4 -24.55 -2.23 -5.56
N LYS A 5 -24.19 -1.29 -6.42
CA LYS A 5 -23.22 -1.51 -7.49
C LYS A 5 -21.80 -1.28 -6.96
N ILE A 6 -21.04 -2.36 -6.86
CA ILE A 6 -19.67 -2.35 -6.32
C ILE A 6 -18.66 -2.63 -7.44
N ALA A 7 -17.54 -1.92 -7.41
CA ALA A 7 -16.39 -2.16 -8.27
C ALA A 7 -15.12 -2.42 -7.46
N PHE A 8 -14.24 -3.27 -7.98
CA PHE A 8 -12.89 -3.52 -7.50
C PHE A 8 -11.93 -3.32 -8.67
N TYR A 9 -10.81 -2.63 -8.44
CA TYR A 9 -9.81 -2.40 -9.49
C TYR A 9 -8.40 -2.43 -8.93
N TRP A 10 -7.51 -3.12 -9.63
CA TRP A 10 -6.07 -3.14 -9.38
C TRP A 10 -5.33 -2.13 -10.27
N ALA A 11 -4.41 -1.35 -9.70
CA ALA A 11 -3.48 -0.50 -10.43
C ALA A 11 -2.07 -1.12 -10.36
N ALA A 12 -1.04 -0.34 -10.00
CA ALA A 12 0.27 -0.91 -9.67
C ALA A 12 0.19 -1.66 -8.33
N SER A 13 -0.25 -2.93 -8.38
CA SER A 13 -0.46 -3.80 -7.23
C SER A 13 0.07 -5.22 -7.49
N CYS A 14 0.00 -6.09 -6.48
CA CYS A 14 0.42 -7.49 -6.56
C CYS A 14 -0.75 -8.50 -6.59
N GLY A 15 -2.00 -8.02 -6.68
CA GLY A 15 -3.21 -8.84 -6.57
C GLY A 15 -3.59 -9.25 -5.14
N GLY A 16 -2.73 -9.06 -4.14
CA GLY A 16 -3.01 -9.50 -2.75
C GLY A 16 -4.26 -8.86 -2.11
N CYS A 17 -4.64 -7.64 -2.52
CA CYS A 17 -5.88 -7.02 -2.03
C CYS A 17 -7.13 -7.71 -2.61
N GLU A 18 -7.07 -8.22 -3.84
CA GLU A 18 -8.18 -9.00 -4.43
C GLU A 18 -8.35 -10.32 -3.69
N ILE A 19 -7.23 -10.98 -3.38
CA ILE A 19 -7.24 -12.21 -2.59
C ILE A 19 -7.81 -11.93 -1.19
N ALA A 20 -7.47 -10.81 -0.56
CA ALA A 20 -8.03 -10.45 0.74
C ALA A 20 -9.56 -10.22 0.72
N VAL A 21 -10.13 -9.80 -0.42
CA VAL A 21 -11.59 -9.75 -0.60
C VAL A 21 -12.16 -11.16 -0.68
N LEU A 22 -11.48 -12.10 -1.34
CA LEU A 22 -11.92 -13.49 -1.42
C LEU A 22 -11.74 -14.25 -0.09
N ASP A 23 -10.74 -13.87 0.71
CA ASP A 23 -10.43 -14.47 2.03
C ASP A 23 -11.46 -14.12 3.12
N ILE A 24 -12.51 -13.35 2.79
CA ILE A 24 -13.71 -13.29 3.65
C ILE A 24 -14.53 -14.60 3.59
N ASN A 25 -14.08 -15.56 2.75
CA ASN A 25 -14.61 -16.92 2.63
C ASN A 25 -16.12 -16.94 2.38
N GLU A 26 -16.89 -17.66 3.19
CA GLU A 26 -18.33 -17.80 3.05
C GLU A 26 -19.09 -16.46 3.08
N LYS A 27 -18.52 -15.41 3.70
CA LYS A 27 -19.14 -14.08 3.75
C LYS A 27 -19.23 -13.40 2.38
N ILE A 28 -18.50 -13.88 1.38
CA ILE A 28 -18.63 -13.36 0.02
C ILE A 28 -20.04 -13.61 -0.53
N LEU A 29 -20.72 -14.67 -0.06
CA LEU A 29 -22.10 -14.97 -0.45
C LEU A 29 -23.06 -13.87 0.00
N ASP A 30 -22.88 -13.35 1.22
CA ASP A 30 -23.64 -12.22 1.75
C ASP A 30 -23.42 -10.95 0.91
N VAL A 31 -22.19 -10.76 0.41
CA VAL A 31 -21.83 -9.61 -0.44
C VAL A 31 -22.55 -9.72 -1.78
N VAL A 32 -22.49 -10.86 -2.48
CA VAL A 32 -23.13 -11.00 -3.80
C VAL A 32 -24.67 -11.08 -3.72
N GLU A 33 -25.23 -11.43 -2.56
CA GLU A 33 -26.67 -11.33 -2.30
C GLU A 33 -27.13 -9.86 -2.29
N LYS A 34 -26.34 -8.97 -1.67
CA LYS A 34 -26.71 -7.57 -1.42
C LYS A 34 -26.11 -6.57 -2.41
N ALA A 35 -25.06 -6.96 -3.13
CA ALA A 35 -24.34 -6.13 -4.08
C ALA A 35 -24.22 -6.81 -5.45
N GLU A 36 -24.28 -5.98 -6.49
CA GLU A 36 -23.94 -6.33 -7.85
C GLU A 36 -22.49 -5.90 -8.11
N ILE A 37 -21.61 -6.84 -8.41
CA ILE A 37 -20.23 -6.52 -8.79
C ILE A 37 -20.23 -6.15 -10.27
N VAL A 38 -20.03 -4.87 -10.57
CA VAL A 38 -20.13 -4.33 -11.94
C VAL A 38 -18.79 -4.25 -12.64
N PHE A 39 -17.69 -4.21 -11.88
CA PHE A 39 -16.34 -4.20 -12.44
C PHE A 39 -15.36 -4.86 -11.47
N TRP A 40 -14.71 -5.93 -11.89
CA TRP A 40 -13.66 -6.62 -11.14
C TRP A 40 -12.79 -7.43 -12.10
N PRO A 41 -11.68 -6.88 -12.60
CA PRO A 41 -10.91 -7.49 -13.70
C PRO A 41 -10.44 -8.93 -13.48
N VAL A 42 -10.23 -9.35 -12.23
CA VAL A 42 -9.82 -10.72 -11.88
C VAL A 42 -10.96 -11.74 -11.96
N ALA A 43 -12.21 -11.29 -11.80
CA ALA A 43 -13.34 -12.16 -11.49
C ALA A 43 -14.45 -12.12 -12.55
N ILE A 44 -14.59 -11.00 -13.29
CA ILE A 44 -15.66 -10.81 -14.27
C ILE A 44 -15.15 -10.15 -15.55
N ASP A 45 -15.93 -10.27 -16.62
CA ASP A 45 -15.53 -9.88 -17.98
C ASP A 45 -15.82 -8.43 -18.37
N THR A 46 -16.33 -7.59 -17.48
CA THR A 46 -16.47 -6.16 -17.74
C THR A 46 -15.11 -5.53 -18.11
N LYS A 47 -15.01 -4.97 -19.32
CA LYS A 47 -13.78 -4.34 -19.84
C LYS A 47 -13.82 -2.82 -19.64
N TYR A 48 -12.71 -2.15 -19.91
CA TYR A 48 -12.58 -0.70 -19.67
C TYR A 48 -13.59 0.12 -20.48
N LYS A 49 -13.88 -0.28 -21.73
CA LYS A 49 -14.90 0.37 -22.58
C LYS A 49 -16.30 0.30 -21.97
N ASP A 50 -16.63 -0.78 -21.28
CA ASP A 50 -17.93 -0.93 -20.61
C ASP A 50 -18.02 0.07 -19.44
N VAL A 51 -16.94 0.20 -18.66
CA VAL A 51 -16.85 1.19 -17.56
C VAL A 51 -16.90 2.63 -18.10
N GLU A 52 -16.26 2.92 -19.22
CA GLU A 52 -16.32 4.23 -19.90
C GLU A 52 -17.76 4.62 -20.26
N ALA A 53 -18.51 3.65 -20.80
CA ALA A 53 -19.89 3.80 -21.24
C ALA A 53 -20.91 3.86 -20.08
N MET A 54 -20.56 3.43 -18.87
CA MET A 54 -21.43 3.55 -17.70
C MET A 54 -21.77 5.03 -17.43
N PRO A 55 -22.98 5.37 -16.95
CA PRO A 55 -23.27 6.74 -16.52
C PRO A 55 -22.33 7.19 -15.40
N ASP A 56 -22.02 8.49 -15.35
CA ASP A 56 -21.25 9.02 -14.21
C ASP A 56 -22.02 8.80 -12.90
N LYS A 57 -21.29 8.50 -11.82
CA LYS A 57 -21.86 8.15 -10.51
C LYS A 57 -22.83 6.97 -10.51
N SER A 58 -22.76 6.06 -11.48
CA SER A 58 -23.56 4.83 -11.48
C SER A 58 -23.00 3.71 -10.58
N ILE A 59 -21.72 3.79 -10.20
CA ILE A 59 -21.10 2.84 -9.26
C ILE A 59 -21.27 3.40 -7.85
N ASP A 60 -21.89 2.64 -6.95
CA ASP A 60 -22.12 3.11 -5.58
C ASP A 60 -20.80 3.16 -4.80
N VAL A 61 -20.01 2.10 -4.86
CA VAL A 61 -18.70 2.03 -4.19
C VAL A 61 -17.65 1.40 -5.10
N CYS A 62 -16.49 2.04 -5.21
CA CYS A 62 -15.31 1.46 -5.83
C CYS A 62 -14.17 1.31 -4.82
N PHE A 63 -13.66 0.08 -4.69
CA PHE A 63 -12.44 -0.25 -3.97
C PHE A 63 -11.28 -0.22 -4.96
N PHE A 64 -10.46 0.83 -4.89
CA PHE A 64 -9.30 0.99 -5.74
C PHE A 64 -8.05 0.54 -5.00
N ASN A 65 -7.43 -0.56 -5.46
CA ASN A 65 -6.15 -1.03 -4.94
C ASN A 65 -5.01 -0.77 -5.92
N GLY A 66 -3.79 -0.68 -5.39
CA GLY A 66 -2.61 -0.37 -6.18
C GLY A 66 -2.23 1.11 -6.21
N ALA A 67 -0.95 1.37 -6.43
CA ALA A 67 -0.42 2.71 -6.55
C ALA A 67 -0.57 3.22 -8.01
N ILE A 68 -0.27 4.49 -8.24
CA ILE A 68 -0.22 5.08 -9.58
C ILE A 68 1.23 5.08 -10.07
N ARG A 69 1.57 4.18 -11.00
CA ARG A 69 2.91 4.12 -11.62
C ARG A 69 2.88 4.39 -13.13
N THR A 70 1.76 4.12 -13.80
CA THR A 70 1.64 4.29 -15.25
C THR A 70 0.51 5.26 -15.63
N SER A 71 0.53 5.71 -16.89
CA SER A 71 -0.56 6.53 -17.44
C SER A 71 -1.91 5.80 -17.44
N GLU A 72 -1.92 4.48 -17.59
CA GLU A 72 -3.14 3.66 -17.47
C GLU A 72 -3.68 3.68 -16.03
N ASN A 73 -2.81 3.55 -15.01
CA ASN A 73 -3.25 3.63 -13.62
C ASN A 73 -3.90 4.99 -13.32
N GLU A 74 -3.28 6.08 -13.80
CA GLU A 74 -3.82 7.43 -13.63
C GLU A 74 -5.14 7.61 -14.38
N TYR A 75 -5.24 7.10 -15.61
CA TYR A 75 -6.48 7.11 -16.39
C TYR A 75 -7.61 6.41 -15.64
N MET A 76 -7.36 5.19 -15.16
CA MET A 76 -8.36 4.39 -14.45
C MET A 76 -8.73 5.02 -13.10
N ALA A 77 -7.80 5.65 -12.38
CA ALA A 77 -8.11 6.41 -11.17
C ALA A 77 -9.10 7.55 -11.45
N LYS A 78 -8.87 8.34 -12.51
CA LYS A 78 -9.76 9.44 -12.92
C LYS A 78 -11.11 8.93 -13.42
N LEU A 79 -11.12 7.86 -14.21
CA LEU A 79 -12.34 7.23 -14.71
C LEU A 79 -13.19 6.71 -13.55
N LEU A 80 -12.63 5.87 -12.68
CA LEU A 80 -13.36 5.27 -11.56
C LEU A 80 -13.82 6.32 -10.55
N ARG A 81 -13.02 7.36 -10.28
CA ARG A 81 -13.49 8.49 -9.46
C ARG A 81 -14.74 9.15 -10.05
N ARG A 82 -14.77 9.36 -11.37
CA ARG A 82 -15.91 9.95 -12.08
C ARG A 82 -17.14 9.02 -12.02
N LYS A 83 -16.94 7.72 -12.26
CA LYS A 83 -18.02 6.72 -12.27
C LYS A 83 -18.55 6.35 -10.88
N SER A 84 -17.77 6.57 -9.82
CA SER A 84 -18.14 6.15 -8.45
C SER A 84 -18.66 7.27 -7.56
N LYS A 85 -19.74 6.99 -6.82
CA LYS A 85 -20.24 7.84 -5.72
C LYS A 85 -19.24 7.83 -4.57
N ILE A 86 -18.79 6.64 -4.15
CA ILE A 86 -17.75 6.44 -3.13
C ILE A 86 -16.53 5.79 -3.77
N LEU A 87 -15.34 6.36 -3.55
CA LEU A 87 -14.04 5.77 -3.91
C LEU A 87 -13.23 5.53 -2.64
N ILE A 88 -12.81 4.29 -2.44
CA ILE A 88 -12.04 3.84 -1.29
C ILE A 88 -10.64 3.51 -1.74
N ALA A 89 -9.63 4.13 -1.11
CA ALA A 89 -8.25 3.66 -1.23
C ALA A 89 -8.13 2.34 -0.46
N PHE A 90 -8.09 1.23 -1.19
CA PHE A 90 -8.07 -0.12 -0.65
C PHE A 90 -6.67 -0.74 -0.75
N GLY A 91 -6.01 -0.96 0.38
CA GLY A 91 -4.65 -1.50 0.46
C GLY A 91 -3.55 -0.45 0.54
N SER A 92 -2.43 -0.83 1.16
CA SER A 92 -1.27 0.06 1.41
C SER A 92 -0.70 0.66 0.12
N CYS A 93 -0.82 -0.01 -1.04
CA CYS A 93 -0.35 0.56 -2.31
C CYS A 93 -1.09 1.85 -2.69
N SER A 94 -2.43 1.87 -2.57
CA SER A 94 -3.24 3.05 -2.92
C SER A 94 -3.20 4.11 -1.82
N ASN A 95 -3.04 3.71 -0.57
CA ASN A 95 -3.01 4.59 0.60
C ASN A 95 -1.63 5.26 0.79
N ASP A 96 -0.57 4.46 0.74
CA ASP A 96 0.78 4.83 1.21
C ASP A 96 1.88 4.66 0.13
N GLY A 97 1.56 3.96 -0.96
CA GLY A 97 2.49 3.63 -2.06
C GLY A 97 3.13 2.25 -1.92
N CYS A 98 3.15 1.68 -0.71
CA CYS A 98 3.65 0.34 -0.39
C CYS A 98 5.11 0.11 -0.86
N VAL A 99 5.52 -1.16 -0.95
CA VAL A 99 6.86 -1.60 -1.36
C VAL A 99 7.24 -1.08 -2.75
N VAL A 100 6.27 -1.00 -3.68
CA VAL A 100 6.52 -0.46 -5.03
C VAL A 100 6.92 1.01 -4.98
N GLY A 101 6.52 1.75 -3.94
CA GLY A 101 6.93 3.13 -3.69
C GLY A 101 8.44 3.32 -3.49
N LEU A 102 9.18 2.27 -3.08
CA LEU A 102 10.64 2.31 -3.00
C LEU A 102 11.31 2.54 -4.35
N ALA A 103 10.62 2.28 -5.47
CA ALA A 103 11.07 2.63 -6.80
C ALA A 103 11.33 4.15 -6.96
N ASN A 104 10.78 5.00 -6.09
CA ASN A 104 11.01 6.44 -6.10
C ASN A 104 12.44 6.84 -5.68
N LEU A 105 13.28 5.88 -5.29
CA LEU A 105 14.72 6.08 -5.12
C LEU A 105 15.48 6.18 -6.45
N TRP A 106 14.84 5.78 -7.55
CA TRP A 106 15.42 5.71 -8.88
C TRP A 106 14.49 6.37 -9.90
N ASP A 107 15.04 6.75 -11.05
CA ASP A 107 14.26 7.16 -12.22
C ASP A 107 13.87 5.96 -13.09
N ARG A 108 12.99 6.20 -14.06
CA ARG A 108 12.58 5.21 -15.04
C ARG A 108 13.78 4.62 -15.76
N ASP A 109 14.72 5.45 -16.21
CA ASP A 109 15.81 5.00 -17.07
C ASP A 109 16.76 4.05 -16.31
N THR A 110 17.06 4.34 -15.04
CA THR A 110 17.83 3.43 -14.18
C THR A 110 17.09 2.12 -13.93
N ILE A 111 15.77 2.17 -13.67
CA ILE A 111 14.96 0.97 -13.51
C ILE A 111 14.96 0.13 -14.80
N PHE A 112 14.75 0.77 -15.95
CA PHE A 112 14.66 0.08 -17.25
C PHE A 112 16.00 -0.52 -17.65
N ARG A 113 17.10 0.23 -17.49
CA ARG A 113 18.45 -0.28 -17.71
C ARG A 113 18.74 -1.49 -16.82
N ARG A 114 18.39 -1.43 -15.53
CA ARG A 114 18.58 -2.56 -14.62
C ARG A 114 17.80 -3.80 -15.10
N LEU A 115 16.53 -3.65 -15.45
CA LEU A 115 15.62 -4.76 -15.78
C LEU A 115 15.81 -5.35 -17.18
N TYR A 116 16.12 -4.52 -18.17
CA TYR A 116 16.13 -4.93 -19.58
C TYR A 116 17.54 -5.03 -20.17
N ILE A 117 18.58 -4.67 -19.41
CA ILE A 117 19.98 -4.72 -19.89
C ILE A 117 20.88 -5.43 -18.87
N GLU A 118 20.93 -4.96 -17.63
CA GLU A 118 22.00 -5.33 -16.68
C GLU A 118 21.73 -6.59 -15.84
N THR A 119 20.51 -7.12 -15.85
CA THR A 119 20.21 -8.37 -15.12
C THR A 119 20.98 -9.54 -15.71
N PRO A 120 21.62 -10.41 -14.89
CA PRO A 120 22.53 -11.46 -15.39
C PRO A 120 21.91 -12.43 -16.41
N SER A 121 20.60 -12.63 -16.36
CA SER A 121 19.86 -13.51 -17.25
C SER A 121 19.39 -12.86 -18.55
N THR A 122 19.50 -11.54 -18.69
CA THR A 122 18.96 -10.82 -19.84
C THR A 122 19.92 -10.88 -21.02
N LYS A 123 19.44 -11.45 -22.14
CA LYS A 123 20.14 -11.48 -23.42
C LYS A 123 19.56 -10.40 -24.33
N ASN A 124 20.14 -9.20 -24.30
CA ASN A 124 19.69 -8.05 -25.08
C ASN A 124 20.90 -7.31 -25.71
N PRO A 125 21.57 -7.91 -26.71
CA PRO A 125 22.80 -7.35 -27.28
C PRO A 125 22.59 -6.00 -27.97
N GLU A 126 21.38 -5.74 -28.44
CA GLU A 126 21.00 -4.49 -29.12
C GLU A 126 20.55 -3.39 -28.15
N GLY A 127 20.43 -3.70 -26.86
CA GLY A 127 20.03 -2.72 -25.84
C GLY A 127 18.62 -2.17 -26.04
N VAL A 128 17.71 -2.96 -26.63
CA VAL A 128 16.35 -2.51 -26.91
C VAL A 128 15.56 -2.36 -25.61
N LEU A 129 14.99 -1.18 -25.39
CA LEU A 129 14.09 -0.90 -24.27
C LEU A 129 12.62 -0.87 -24.72
N PRO A 130 11.66 -1.20 -23.84
CA PRO A 130 10.24 -1.06 -24.15
C PRO A 130 9.88 0.37 -24.56
N LYS A 131 9.14 0.50 -25.66
CA LYS A 131 8.62 1.76 -26.19
C LYS A 131 7.11 1.85 -25.96
N THR A 132 6.60 3.06 -25.80
CA THR A 132 5.14 3.28 -25.64
C THR A 132 4.37 3.03 -26.94
N LYS A 133 5.05 3.00 -28.09
CA LYS A 133 4.48 2.71 -29.40
C LYS A 133 5.43 1.93 -30.29
N VAL A 134 4.90 0.98 -31.04
CA VAL A 134 5.61 0.28 -32.13
C VAL A 134 4.62 -0.12 -33.22
N SER A 135 5.02 0.04 -34.48
CA SER A 135 4.24 -0.45 -35.63
C SER A 135 4.70 -1.85 -36.01
N VAL A 136 3.74 -2.78 -36.09
CA VAL A 136 3.91 -4.16 -36.55
C VAL A 136 2.89 -4.45 -37.67
N GLU A 137 2.95 -5.63 -38.29
CA GLU A 137 2.06 -6.00 -39.40
C GLU A 137 0.57 -5.95 -38.99
N GLU A 138 0.27 -6.36 -37.75
CA GLU A 138 -1.08 -6.40 -37.18
C GLU A 138 -1.60 -5.02 -36.73
N GLY A 139 -0.76 -3.98 -36.73
CA GLY A 139 -1.15 -2.61 -36.39
C GLY A 139 -0.17 -1.86 -35.48
N GLU A 140 -0.64 -0.76 -34.87
CA GLU A 140 0.12 -0.03 -33.86
C GLU A 140 -0.13 -0.63 -32.47
N LEU A 141 0.91 -1.19 -31.86
CA LEU A 141 0.87 -1.64 -30.47
C LEU A 141 1.26 -0.47 -29.56
N THR A 142 0.58 -0.37 -28.42
CA THR A 142 0.83 0.69 -27.44
C THR A 142 1.08 0.11 -26.05
N LEU A 143 1.93 0.78 -25.27
CA LEU A 143 2.14 0.51 -23.86
C LEU A 143 1.88 1.79 -23.05
N PRO A 144 1.35 1.68 -21.83
CA PRO A 144 1.24 2.81 -20.92
C PRO A 144 2.59 3.48 -20.68
N GLU A 145 2.59 4.79 -20.51
CA GLU A 145 3.77 5.52 -20.08
C GLU A 145 4.12 5.11 -18.64
N PHE A 146 5.39 4.85 -18.39
CA PHE A 146 5.89 4.52 -17.05
C PHE A 146 6.44 5.79 -16.42
N TYR A 147 5.86 6.24 -15.31
CA TYR A 147 6.29 7.48 -14.66
C TYR A 147 7.58 7.28 -13.87
N ASP A 148 8.30 8.37 -13.59
CA ASP A 148 9.46 8.34 -12.67
C ASP A 148 9.07 8.20 -11.19
N THR A 149 7.83 8.60 -10.86
CA THR A 149 7.36 8.69 -9.46
C THR A 149 6.09 7.86 -9.29
N VAL A 150 6.13 6.89 -8.38
CA VAL A 150 4.93 6.28 -7.79
C VAL A 150 4.17 7.33 -6.99
N LYS A 151 2.86 7.41 -7.19
CA LYS A 151 1.96 8.25 -6.39
C LYS A 151 0.91 7.40 -5.67
N THR A 152 0.42 7.89 -4.54
CA THR A 152 -0.78 7.35 -3.88
C THR A 152 -2.03 7.78 -4.65
N LEU A 153 -3.16 7.10 -4.40
CA LEU A 153 -4.41 7.39 -5.11
C LEU A 153 -4.90 8.82 -4.85
N ASP A 154 -4.84 9.24 -3.59
CA ASP A 154 -5.31 10.57 -3.14
C ASP A 154 -4.38 11.73 -3.54
N GLN A 155 -3.21 11.44 -4.11
CA GLN A 155 -2.35 12.42 -4.78
C GLN A 155 -2.82 12.71 -6.22
N VAL A 156 -3.77 11.92 -6.76
CA VAL A 156 -4.23 12.00 -8.16
C VAL A 156 -5.72 12.31 -8.25
N VAL A 157 -6.54 11.74 -7.37
CA VAL A 157 -8.01 11.95 -7.34
C VAL A 157 -8.52 12.06 -5.91
N GLU A 158 -9.70 12.65 -5.72
CA GLU A 158 -10.33 12.71 -4.40
C GLU A 158 -10.76 11.30 -3.92
N VAL A 159 -10.37 10.93 -2.70
CA VAL A 159 -10.73 9.65 -2.06
C VAL A 159 -11.69 9.91 -0.91
N ASP A 160 -12.74 9.09 -0.78
CA ASP A 160 -13.74 9.25 0.29
C ASP A 160 -13.34 8.52 1.57
N TYR A 161 -12.73 7.34 1.48
CA TYR A 161 -12.35 6.53 2.64
C TYR A 161 -11.06 5.75 2.42
N TYR A 162 -10.44 5.31 3.52
CA TYR A 162 -9.17 4.62 3.53
C TYR A 162 -9.29 3.25 4.21
N LEU A 163 -8.67 2.23 3.65
CA LEU A 163 -8.54 0.89 4.23
C LEU A 163 -7.15 0.36 3.88
N SER A 164 -6.13 0.80 4.64
CA SER A 164 -4.73 0.41 4.44
C SER A 164 -4.42 -1.02 4.96
N GLY A 165 -3.18 -1.47 4.72
CA GLY A 165 -2.68 -2.83 4.98
C GLY A 165 -2.16 -3.50 3.71
N CYS A 166 -1.18 -4.40 3.85
CA CYS A 166 -0.57 -5.11 2.72
C CYS A 166 -0.67 -6.65 2.86
N PRO A 167 -1.87 -7.24 2.64
CA PRO A 167 -3.15 -6.58 2.32
C PRO A 167 -3.91 -6.09 3.57
N PRO A 168 -5.05 -5.39 3.41
CA PRO A 168 -5.88 -4.97 4.54
C PRO A 168 -6.31 -6.15 5.42
N PRO A 169 -6.39 -5.99 6.75
CA PRO A 169 -6.81 -7.08 7.64
C PRO A 169 -8.25 -7.51 7.36
N ILE A 170 -8.50 -8.82 7.32
CA ILE A 170 -9.83 -9.41 7.05
C ILE A 170 -10.93 -8.85 7.97
N PRO A 171 -10.73 -8.71 9.31
CA PRO A 171 -11.75 -8.12 10.17
C PRO A 171 -12.14 -6.70 9.74
N CYS A 172 -11.17 -5.88 9.31
CA CYS A 172 -11.41 -4.52 8.84
C CYS A 172 -12.14 -4.50 7.48
N ILE A 173 -11.85 -5.44 6.58
CA ILE A 173 -12.58 -5.61 5.31
C ILE A 173 -14.06 -5.92 5.59
N ILE A 174 -14.34 -6.88 6.47
CA ILE A 174 -15.71 -7.23 6.87
C ILE A 174 -16.43 -6.02 7.49
N SER A 175 -15.76 -5.29 8.39
CA SER A 175 -16.32 -4.07 8.98
C SER A 175 -16.63 -3.00 7.93
N ALA A 176 -15.75 -2.81 6.95
CA ALA A 176 -15.99 -1.85 5.86
C ALA A 176 -17.20 -2.27 5.01
N PHE A 177 -17.31 -3.53 4.61
CA PHE A 177 -18.49 -4.04 3.89
C PHE A 177 -19.78 -3.86 4.70
N ASN A 178 -19.77 -4.18 6.00
CA ASN A 178 -20.94 -4.00 6.84
C ASN A 178 -21.36 -2.53 6.95
N ALA A 179 -20.41 -1.61 7.10
CA ALA A 179 -20.68 -0.17 7.13
C ALA A 179 -21.29 0.32 5.81
N ILE A 180 -20.77 -0.15 4.67
CA ILE A 180 -21.28 0.18 3.33
C ILE A 180 -22.69 -0.39 3.12
N LEU A 181 -22.89 -1.68 3.39
CA LEU A 181 -24.15 -2.37 3.16
C LEU A 181 -25.27 -1.86 4.07
N SER A 182 -24.94 -1.39 5.27
CA SER A 182 -25.92 -0.80 6.21
C SER A 182 -26.13 0.70 6.03
N GLY A 183 -25.33 1.37 5.20
CA GLY A 183 -25.33 2.83 5.06
C GLY A 183 -24.75 3.59 6.25
N ASN A 184 -24.22 2.89 7.26
CA ASN A 184 -23.63 3.49 8.46
C ASN A 184 -22.14 3.78 8.24
N LEU A 185 -21.85 4.71 7.35
CA LEU A 185 -20.48 5.11 7.03
C LEU A 185 -19.92 6.10 8.06
N PRO A 186 -18.61 6.02 8.38
CA PRO A 186 -17.95 7.04 9.17
C PRO A 186 -17.88 8.38 8.42
N PRO A 187 -17.44 9.47 9.08
CA PRO A 187 -17.16 10.73 8.40
C PRO A 187 -16.25 10.54 7.19
N LYS A 188 -16.50 11.27 6.12
CA LYS A 188 -15.65 11.25 4.92
C LYS A 188 -14.21 11.61 5.29
N GLY A 189 -13.25 10.88 4.71
CA GLY A 189 -11.82 10.96 5.02
C GLY A 189 -11.37 10.02 6.15
N SER A 190 -12.29 9.33 6.82
CA SER A 190 -11.94 8.34 7.85
C SER A 190 -11.27 7.08 7.27
N SER A 191 -10.47 6.44 8.12
CA SER A 191 -9.96 5.09 7.89
C SER A 191 -10.91 4.05 8.50
N PHE A 192 -11.08 2.92 7.82
CA PHE A 192 -11.78 1.75 8.35
C PHE A 192 -10.90 0.91 9.30
N LEU A 193 -9.64 1.28 9.51
CA LEU A 193 -8.78 0.69 10.52
C LEU A 193 -9.02 1.37 11.88
N PRO A 194 -8.86 0.65 13.01
CA PRO A 194 -8.99 1.22 14.34
C PRO A 194 -8.14 2.46 14.58
N ASP A 195 -8.61 3.35 15.45
CA ASP A 195 -7.86 4.54 15.87
C ASP A 195 -6.89 4.24 17.02
N LYS A 196 -6.02 3.27 16.79
CA LYS A 196 -5.00 2.77 17.72
C LYS A 196 -3.73 2.39 16.97
N SER A 197 -2.64 2.20 17.72
CA SER A 197 -1.38 1.69 17.19
C SER A 197 -1.31 0.16 17.31
N VAL A 198 -0.41 -0.49 16.57
CA VAL A 198 -0.17 -1.94 16.74
C VAL A 198 0.28 -2.27 18.17
N CYS A 199 0.87 -1.33 18.91
CA CYS A 199 1.27 -1.54 20.31
C CYS A 199 0.10 -1.85 21.24
N ASP A 200 -1.12 -1.40 20.90
CA ASP A 200 -2.35 -1.66 21.65
C ASP A 200 -2.84 -3.11 21.50
N GLU A 201 -2.45 -3.79 20.42
CA GLU A 201 -2.76 -5.20 20.13
C GLU A 201 -1.56 -6.13 20.42
N CYS A 202 -0.40 -5.54 20.74
CA CYS A 202 0.86 -6.26 20.88
C CYS A 202 0.91 -7.04 22.20
N PRO A 203 1.12 -8.37 22.16
CA PRO A 203 1.15 -9.21 23.36
C PRO A 203 2.46 -9.12 24.16
N ARG A 204 3.50 -8.47 23.61
CA ARG A 204 4.81 -8.40 24.26
C ARG A 204 4.83 -7.42 25.42
N ILE A 205 5.60 -7.78 26.45
CA ILE A 205 5.83 -7.01 27.67
C ILE A 205 6.79 -5.86 27.35
N LYS A 206 6.37 -4.64 27.65
CA LYS A 206 7.12 -3.40 27.38
C LYS A 206 7.79 -2.99 28.70
N LYS A 207 9.12 -2.90 28.71
CA LYS A 207 9.91 -2.41 29.85
C LYS A 207 10.20 -0.92 29.62
N ASP A 208 11.43 -0.48 29.82
CA ASP A 208 11.84 0.92 29.70
C ASP A 208 11.97 1.40 28.25
N ARG A 209 11.93 0.47 27.28
CA ARG A 209 12.03 0.71 25.84
C ARG A 209 13.26 1.51 25.45
N LYS A 210 14.39 1.26 26.12
CA LYS A 210 15.67 1.94 25.85
C LYS A 210 16.52 1.07 24.92
N ILE A 211 16.76 1.55 23.70
CA ILE A 211 17.59 0.86 22.71
C ILE A 211 19.03 1.35 22.88
N THR A 212 19.90 0.51 23.45
CA THR A 212 21.33 0.84 23.65
C THR A 212 22.22 0.42 22.49
N GLU A 213 21.70 -0.39 21.58
CA GLU A 213 22.33 -0.91 20.36
C GLU A 213 21.20 -1.34 19.40
N ILE A 214 21.45 -1.27 18.10
CA ILE A 214 20.54 -1.74 17.05
C ILE A 214 20.95 -3.15 16.65
N ARG A 215 20.01 -4.08 16.78
CA ARG A 215 20.16 -5.47 16.36
C ARG A 215 19.17 -5.80 15.26
N ARG A 216 19.61 -6.64 14.32
CA ARG A 216 18.75 -7.28 13.33
C ARG A 216 18.12 -8.51 13.96
N ILE A 217 16.97 -8.93 13.44
CA ILE A 217 16.18 -10.03 14.02
C ILE A 217 16.95 -11.36 14.12
N TYR A 218 17.92 -11.62 13.24
CA TYR A 218 18.74 -12.84 13.28
C TYR A 218 19.93 -12.74 14.26
N GLU A 219 20.17 -11.58 14.86
CA GLU A 219 21.28 -11.32 15.79
C GLU A 219 20.86 -11.47 17.26
N ILE A 220 19.57 -11.71 17.50
CA ILE A 220 19.03 -11.90 18.85
C ILE A 220 18.58 -13.34 19.07
N GLU A 221 18.72 -13.79 20.31
CA GLU A 221 17.98 -14.93 20.84
C GLU A 221 16.69 -14.39 21.47
N ASP A 222 15.59 -14.40 20.72
CA ASP A 222 14.31 -13.84 21.17
C ASP A 222 13.71 -14.67 22.31
N ASP A 223 13.43 -14.02 23.45
CA ASP A 223 12.74 -14.63 24.59
C ASP A 223 11.22 -14.80 24.37
N PHE A 224 10.71 -14.34 23.22
CA PHE A 224 9.33 -14.42 22.77
C PHE A 224 8.30 -13.63 23.60
N GLU A 225 8.74 -12.91 24.62
CA GLU A 225 7.90 -12.18 25.59
C GLU A 225 8.23 -10.69 25.64
N THR A 226 9.52 -10.34 25.69
CA THR A 226 10.01 -8.97 25.81
C THR A 226 9.81 -8.22 24.49
N CYS A 227 9.38 -6.95 24.57
CA CYS A 227 9.22 -6.07 23.41
C CYS A 227 10.50 -6.02 22.57
N PHE A 228 10.36 -6.02 21.24
CA PHE A 228 11.51 -5.97 20.34
C PHE A 228 12.41 -4.75 20.54
N TRP A 229 11.84 -3.58 20.90
CA TRP A 229 12.64 -2.40 21.24
C TRP A 229 13.49 -2.63 22.50
N ASP A 230 12.97 -3.33 23.50
CA ASP A 230 13.73 -3.68 24.70
C ASP A 230 14.84 -4.73 24.41
N GLN A 231 14.80 -5.37 23.24
CA GLN A 231 15.81 -6.32 22.74
C GLN A 231 16.74 -5.69 21.67
N GLY A 232 16.65 -4.37 21.44
CA GLY A 232 17.46 -3.67 20.43
C GLY A 232 16.97 -3.82 18.99
N VAL A 233 15.83 -4.48 18.73
CA VAL A 233 15.28 -4.70 17.39
C VAL A 233 14.25 -3.62 17.04
N VAL A 234 14.50 -2.88 15.96
CA VAL A 234 13.58 -1.86 15.45
C VAL A 234 12.27 -2.51 14.99
N CYS A 235 11.18 -2.16 15.67
CA CYS A 235 9.82 -2.60 15.36
C CYS A 235 8.93 -1.40 15.03
N MET A 236 8.29 -1.38 13.86
CA MET A 236 7.47 -0.26 13.37
C MET A 236 6.12 -0.09 14.09
N GLY A 237 5.79 -0.97 15.04
CA GLY A 237 4.48 -1.03 15.70
C GLY A 237 3.99 0.31 16.29
N PRO A 238 4.84 1.09 16.99
CA PRO A 238 4.43 2.38 17.57
C PRO A 238 3.95 3.41 16.56
N ALA A 239 4.45 3.37 15.32
CA ALA A 239 4.08 4.31 14.26
C ALA A 239 3.05 3.73 13.27
N THR A 240 2.53 2.53 13.53
CA THR A 240 1.69 1.79 12.58
C THR A 240 0.27 1.62 13.12
N ARG A 241 -0.73 1.83 12.27
CA ARG A 241 -2.14 1.67 12.65
C ARG A 241 -2.47 0.19 12.95
N ALA A 242 -3.31 -0.01 13.97
CA ALA A 242 -3.78 -1.32 14.44
C ALA A 242 -4.81 -1.97 13.49
N GLY A 243 -5.34 -3.13 13.86
CA GLY A 243 -6.38 -3.87 13.13
C GLY A 243 -5.89 -5.18 12.52
N CYS A 244 -4.58 -5.39 12.46
CA CYS A 244 -3.97 -6.66 12.03
C CYS A 244 -3.78 -7.65 13.19
N GLU A 245 -4.30 -7.34 14.38
CA GLU A 245 -4.21 -8.15 15.59
C GLU A 245 -2.76 -8.51 15.97
N ALA A 246 -1.81 -7.64 15.62
CA ALA A 246 -0.37 -7.83 15.78
C ALA A 246 0.16 -9.18 15.26
N GLN A 247 -0.38 -9.69 14.13
CA GLN A 247 -0.03 -11.00 13.55
C GLN A 247 1.47 -11.25 13.42
N CYS A 248 2.25 -10.29 12.90
CA CYS A 248 3.71 -10.45 12.78
C CYS A 248 4.38 -10.72 14.13
N ILE A 249 3.97 -9.97 15.16
CA ILE A 249 4.56 -10.05 16.50
C ILE A 249 4.17 -11.37 17.19
N LYS A 250 2.93 -11.83 16.98
CA LYS A 250 2.48 -13.17 17.41
C LYS A 250 3.29 -14.28 16.74
N ALA A 251 3.65 -14.10 15.46
CA ALA A 251 4.56 -14.95 14.70
C ALA A 251 6.05 -14.69 14.99
N LYS A 252 6.37 -13.93 16.04
CA LYS A 252 7.73 -13.68 16.54
C LYS A 252 8.63 -12.91 15.57
N ILE A 253 8.05 -12.02 14.76
CA ILE A 253 8.76 -11.09 13.88
C ILE A 253 8.31 -9.65 14.19
N PRO A 254 9.22 -8.65 14.18
CA PRO A 254 8.84 -7.26 14.41
C PRO A 254 7.83 -6.76 13.36
N CYS A 255 6.97 -5.83 13.77
CA CYS A 255 6.11 -5.13 12.82
C CYS A 255 6.98 -4.36 11.82
N THR A 256 6.64 -4.46 10.54
CA THR A 256 7.34 -3.79 9.43
C THR A 256 6.60 -2.56 8.90
N GLY A 257 5.42 -2.25 9.43
CA GLY A 257 4.71 -0.99 9.17
C GLY A 257 3.72 -0.99 8.01
N CYS A 258 3.29 -2.16 7.52
CA CYS A 258 2.43 -2.24 6.33
C CYS A 258 1.00 -1.68 6.50
N GLY A 259 0.54 -1.44 7.74
CA GLY A 259 -0.76 -0.86 8.04
C GLY A 259 -0.86 0.67 7.82
N GLY A 260 0.25 1.30 7.41
CA GLY A 260 0.32 2.75 7.25
C GLY A 260 0.44 3.51 8.58
N PRO A 261 0.42 4.85 8.54
CA PRO A 261 0.66 5.69 9.70
C PRO A 261 -0.40 5.50 10.81
N GLY A 262 0.05 5.52 12.06
CA GLY A 262 -0.81 5.53 13.24
C GLY A 262 -1.75 6.75 13.32
N PRO A 263 -2.69 6.76 14.28
CA PRO A 263 -3.57 7.91 14.55
C PRO A 263 -2.82 9.24 14.67
N GLY A 264 -3.29 10.26 13.95
CA GLY A 264 -2.70 11.61 13.96
C GLY A 264 -1.33 11.73 13.28
N VAL A 265 -0.75 10.64 12.75
CA VAL A 265 0.55 10.65 12.07
C VAL A 265 0.36 10.91 10.58
N LYS A 266 1.10 11.90 10.04
CA LYS A 266 1.10 12.19 8.59
C LYS A 266 2.17 11.43 7.83
N ASP A 267 3.35 11.32 8.42
CA ASP A 267 4.51 10.65 7.84
C ASP A 267 4.99 9.57 8.81
N GLN A 268 4.72 8.31 8.46
CA GLN A 268 5.02 7.15 9.29
C GLN A 268 6.51 7.02 9.58
N GLY A 269 7.36 7.18 8.56
CA GLY A 269 8.80 7.02 8.69
C GLY A 269 9.39 8.11 9.58
N ALA A 270 8.96 9.36 9.43
CA ALA A 270 9.43 10.47 10.25
C ALA A 270 8.99 10.31 11.72
N ALA A 271 7.72 9.91 11.95
CA ALA A 271 7.24 9.64 13.30
C ALA A 271 8.03 8.50 13.96
N MET A 272 8.34 7.44 13.20
CA MET A 272 9.14 6.33 13.71
C MET A 272 10.59 6.73 13.99
N MET A 273 11.24 7.47 13.09
CA MET A 273 12.59 8.00 13.30
C MET A 273 12.65 8.87 14.57
N SER A 274 11.66 9.75 14.75
CA SER A 274 11.54 10.57 15.97
C SER A 274 11.37 9.72 17.22
N ALA A 275 10.57 8.65 17.15
CA ALA A 275 10.33 7.77 18.29
C ALA A 275 11.59 6.97 18.67
N VAL A 276 12.31 6.42 17.69
CA VAL A 276 13.58 5.70 17.90
C VAL A 276 14.65 6.65 18.45
N ALA A 277 14.78 7.86 17.89
CA ALA A 277 15.74 8.86 18.38
C ALA A 277 15.47 9.28 19.83
N SER A 278 14.21 9.24 20.27
CA SER A 278 13.80 9.62 21.63
C SER A 278 14.15 8.57 22.68
N ILE A 279 14.40 7.33 22.26
CA ILE A 279 14.70 6.21 23.16
C ILE A 279 16.13 5.69 23.04
N ALA A 280 16.88 6.16 22.03
CA ALA A 280 18.30 5.94 21.91
C ALA A 280 19.05 6.83 22.93
N PRO A 281 20.01 6.30 23.70
CA PRO A 281 20.76 7.07 24.70
C PRO A 281 21.70 8.11 24.09
N ASN A 282 22.16 7.88 22.86
CA ASN A 282 23.09 8.74 22.13
C ASN A 282 22.91 8.56 20.62
N LYS A 283 23.64 9.35 19.83
CA LYS A 283 23.50 9.37 18.36
C LYS A 283 24.10 8.13 17.71
N GLU A 284 25.16 7.59 18.30
CA GLU A 284 25.94 6.47 17.75
C GLU A 284 25.07 5.23 17.53
N VAL A 285 24.09 4.98 18.42
CA VAL A 285 23.09 3.91 18.24
C VAL A 285 22.27 4.10 16.97
N LEU A 286 21.95 5.33 16.58
CA LEU A 286 21.16 5.59 15.36
C LEU A 286 21.99 5.35 14.09
N ASP A 287 23.31 5.53 14.16
CA ASP A 287 24.22 5.31 13.03
C ASP A 287 24.38 3.81 12.70
N GLU A 288 23.96 2.91 13.61
CA GLU A 288 23.92 1.45 13.37
C GLU A 288 22.78 1.02 12.42
N ILE A 289 21.85 1.91 12.09
CA ILE A 289 20.77 1.64 11.13
C ILE A 289 21.31 1.73 9.70
N VAL A 290 21.63 0.57 9.12
CA VAL A 290 22.27 0.44 7.79
C VAL A 290 21.42 1.00 6.64
N ASP A 291 20.10 0.80 6.67
CA ASP A 291 19.18 1.26 5.63
C ASP A 291 17.96 1.98 6.25
N PRO A 292 18.07 3.29 6.55
CA PRO A 292 16.96 4.04 7.13
C PRO A 292 15.72 4.09 6.22
N ILE A 293 15.89 4.15 4.90
CA ILE A 293 14.75 4.23 3.98
C ILE A 293 14.03 2.88 3.92
N GLY A 294 14.75 1.78 3.73
CA GLY A 294 14.15 0.44 3.72
C GLY A 294 13.61 0.02 5.09
N THR A 295 14.09 0.61 6.19
CA THR A 295 13.56 0.36 7.54
C THR A 295 12.30 1.18 7.81
N PHE A 296 12.34 2.49 7.60
CA PHE A 296 11.28 3.40 8.05
C PHE A 296 10.23 3.72 6.98
N TYR A 297 10.57 3.58 5.71
CA TYR A 297 9.73 3.96 4.56
C TYR A 297 9.37 2.79 3.63
N LYS A 298 9.58 1.55 4.08
CA LYS A 298 9.32 0.32 3.31
C LYS A 298 7.98 0.32 2.58
N TYR A 299 6.94 0.85 3.21
CA TYR A 299 5.57 0.87 2.69
C TYR A 299 5.03 2.27 2.40
N SER A 300 5.78 3.34 2.69
CA SER A 300 5.22 4.70 2.76
C SER A 300 6.09 5.77 2.11
N LEU A 301 7.16 5.39 1.38
CA LEU A 301 8.04 6.37 0.72
C LEU A 301 7.28 7.31 -0.22
N ALA A 302 6.35 6.80 -1.03
CA ALA A 302 5.61 7.63 -1.99
C ALA A 302 4.63 8.62 -1.32
N ARG A 303 4.11 8.26 -0.14
CA ARG A 303 3.25 9.12 0.70
C ARG A 303 4.02 10.14 1.51
N SER A 304 5.26 9.82 1.88
CA SER A 304 6.10 10.61 2.77
C SER A 304 6.27 12.05 2.32
N ILE A 305 6.73 12.91 3.22
CA ILE A 305 7.13 14.28 2.90
C ILE A 305 8.29 14.32 1.88
N LEU A 306 9.11 13.27 1.84
CA LEU A 306 10.25 13.15 0.92
C LEU A 306 9.78 12.78 -0.49
N ARG A 307 8.78 11.89 -0.59
CA ARG A 307 8.18 11.29 -1.81
C ARG A 307 9.13 10.51 -2.70
N ARG A 308 10.33 11.02 -2.95
CA ARG A 308 11.34 10.47 -3.84
C ARG A 308 12.74 10.95 -3.51
N ARG A 309 13.75 10.25 -4.03
CA ARG A 309 15.10 10.80 -4.11
C ARG A 309 15.12 11.92 -5.15
N VAL A 310 15.85 13.00 -4.86
CA VAL A 310 16.08 14.11 -5.81
C VAL A 310 16.65 13.55 -7.11
N LEU A 311 15.98 13.84 -8.22
CA LEU A 311 16.51 13.57 -9.55
C LEU A 311 17.61 14.57 -9.83
N LYS A 312 18.86 14.10 -9.87
CA LYS A 312 19.92 14.89 -10.50
C LYS A 312 19.76 14.66 -12.00
N LYS A 313 19.45 15.72 -12.75
CA LYS A 313 19.73 15.69 -14.18
C LYS A 313 21.24 15.82 -14.29
N ASP A 314 21.87 14.90 -15.00
CA ASP A 314 23.27 15.08 -15.39
C ASP A 314 23.33 16.39 -16.19
N GLU A 315 24.12 17.35 -15.70
CA GLU A 315 24.45 18.60 -16.41
C GLU A 315 25.40 18.33 -17.57
#